data_AF-A0A1B0AEJ5-F1
#
_entry.id   AF-A0A1B0AEJ5-F1
#
_cell.length_a   1.000
_cell.length_b   1.000
_cell.length_c   1.000
_cell.angle_alpha   90.00
_cell.angle_beta   90.00
_cell.angle_gamma   90.00
#
_symmetry.space_group_name_H-M   'P 1'
#
loop_
_entity.id
_entity.type
_entity.pdbx_description
1 polymer ?
#
loop_
_entity_poly.entity_id
_entity_poly.type
_entity_poly.pdbx_seq_one_letter_code
_entity_poly.pdbx_strand_id
1 'polypeptide(L)'
;MVQRLTLRRRLSYNTKSNRRRIVRTPGGRLVYQYVKKNKTVPKCGQCKEKLKGIRPTRPCERSRLSKRQKTVARTYGGVLCHGCLRERIVRAFLIEEQKIVKALKSQREMMVKPVKPVKAVEKKQSKTAGAAKTASKSATKKPAQKSTGKTKK
;
A
#
# COMPACT_ATOMS: atom_id res chain seq x y z
N MET A 1 23.52 -52.72 -2.69
CA MET A 1 23.44 -51.79 -1.52
C MET A 1 23.52 -50.35 -2.02
N VAL A 2 22.68 -49.43 -1.52
CA VAL A 2 22.70 -48.01 -1.92
C VAL A 2 23.84 -47.27 -1.20
N GLN A 3 24.54 -46.36 -1.88
CA GLN A 3 25.64 -45.58 -1.29
C GLN A 3 25.12 -44.65 -0.18
N ARG A 4 25.66 -44.78 1.05
CA ARG A 4 25.38 -43.86 2.16
C ARG A 4 26.06 -42.52 1.93
N LEU A 5 25.44 -41.44 2.41
CA LEU A 5 25.89 -40.07 2.17
C LEU A 5 26.21 -39.35 3.48
N THR A 6 27.31 -38.59 3.48
CA THR A 6 27.77 -37.80 4.63
C THR A 6 27.45 -36.31 4.45
N LEU A 7 27.13 -35.64 5.55
CA LEU A 7 26.87 -34.19 5.56
C LEU A 7 28.19 -33.43 5.44
N ARG A 8 28.23 -32.40 4.58
CA ARG A 8 29.44 -31.57 4.39
C ARG A 8 29.50 -30.36 5.32
N ARG A 9 28.37 -29.95 5.92
CA ARG A 9 28.30 -28.86 6.91
C ARG A 9 28.06 -29.44 8.29
N ARG A 10 28.52 -28.70 9.30
CA ARG A 10 28.28 -29.00 10.73
C ARG A 10 26.79 -29.02 11.11
N LEU A 11 25.94 -28.31 10.36
CA LEU A 11 24.49 -28.27 10.60
C LEU A 11 23.83 -29.61 10.21
N SER A 12 23.42 -30.38 11.23
CA SER A 12 22.84 -31.73 11.09
C SER A 12 21.34 -31.74 10.80
N TYR A 13 20.57 -30.81 11.37
CA TYR A 13 19.11 -30.80 11.28
C TYR A 13 18.54 -30.48 9.89
N ASN A 14 17.36 -31.04 9.57
CA ASN A 14 16.65 -30.81 8.31
C ASN A 14 15.78 -29.54 8.37
N THR A 15 16.41 -28.37 8.24
CA THR A 15 15.71 -27.08 8.24
C THR A 15 15.50 -26.54 6.82
N LYS A 16 14.60 -25.55 6.67
CA LYS A 16 14.32 -24.90 5.36
C LYS A 16 15.59 -24.33 4.69
N SER A 17 16.56 -23.86 5.47
CA SER A 17 17.86 -23.36 4.98
C SER A 17 18.88 -24.45 4.69
N ASN A 18 18.70 -25.66 5.24
CA ASN A 18 19.67 -26.76 5.21
C ASN A 18 19.22 -27.95 4.35
N ARG A 19 18.42 -27.67 3.31
CA ARG A 19 17.99 -28.66 2.32
C ARG A 19 19.17 -29.13 1.47
N ARG A 20 19.13 -30.39 1.04
CA ARG A 20 20.23 -31.10 0.37
C ARG A 20 19.72 -31.73 -0.93
N ARG A 21 20.57 -31.78 -1.95
CA ARG A 21 20.34 -32.52 -3.20
C ARG A 21 21.45 -33.55 -3.35
N ILE A 22 21.10 -34.77 -3.72
CA ILE A 22 22.07 -35.82 -4.06
C ILE A 22 22.52 -35.56 -5.50
N VAL A 23 23.84 -35.46 -5.70
CA VAL A 23 24.44 -35.21 -7.02
C VAL A 23 25.55 -36.24 -7.26
N ARG A 24 25.58 -36.83 -8.46
CA ARG A 24 26.71 -37.63 -8.93
C ARG A 24 27.85 -36.69 -9.27
N THR A 25 28.97 -36.84 -8.59
CA THR A 25 30.18 -36.06 -8.89
C THR A 25 30.92 -36.65 -10.10
N PRO A 26 31.81 -35.88 -10.76
CA PRO A 26 32.62 -36.40 -11.86
C PRO A 26 33.41 -37.67 -11.50
N GLY A 27 33.84 -37.82 -10.24
CA GLY A 27 34.51 -39.03 -9.74
C GLY A 27 33.57 -40.21 -9.43
N GLY A 28 32.34 -40.21 -9.94
CA GLY A 28 31.38 -41.32 -9.82
C GLY A 28 30.76 -41.50 -8.42
N ARG A 29 31.06 -40.64 -7.45
CA ARG A 29 30.53 -40.74 -6.07
C ARG A 29 29.23 -39.96 -5.92
N LEU A 30 28.26 -40.50 -5.19
CA LEU A 30 27.10 -39.73 -4.75
C LEU A 30 27.48 -38.83 -3.57
N VAL A 31 27.16 -37.54 -3.65
CA VAL A 31 27.50 -36.55 -2.60
C VAL A 31 26.33 -35.59 -2.37
N TYR A 32 26.16 -35.13 -1.13
CA TYR A 32 25.21 -34.04 -0.81
C TYR A 32 25.74 -32.68 -1.25
N GLN A 33 24.93 -31.95 -2.01
CA GLN A 33 25.10 -30.52 -2.24
C GLN A 33 24.00 -29.73 -1.51
N TYR A 34 24.38 -28.61 -0.91
CA TYR A 34 23.44 -27.77 -0.16
C TYR A 34 22.68 -26.83 -1.09
N VAL A 35 21.36 -26.88 -1.01
CA VAL A 35 20.47 -26.09 -1.86
C VAL A 35 20.04 -24.84 -1.11
N LYS A 36 20.17 -23.70 -1.78
CA LYS A 36 19.59 -22.44 -1.30
C LYS A 36 18.06 -22.54 -1.36
N LYS A 37 17.34 -22.15 -0.29
CA LYS A 37 15.90 -21.77 -0.32
C LYS A 37 15.48 -21.14 -1.65
N ASN A 38 14.38 -21.66 -2.18
CA ASN A 38 13.77 -21.22 -3.43
C ASN A 38 13.40 -19.73 -3.38
N LYS A 39 13.54 -19.08 -4.53
CA LYS A 39 13.32 -17.65 -4.71
C LYS A 39 11.83 -17.41 -4.93
N THR A 40 11.27 -16.41 -4.28
CA THR A 40 9.88 -15.99 -4.51
C THR A 40 9.81 -15.01 -5.67
N VAL A 41 8.75 -15.14 -6.49
CA VAL A 41 8.50 -14.20 -7.58
C VAL A 41 7.93 -12.89 -7.01
N PRO A 42 8.45 -11.72 -7.41
CA PRO A 42 7.88 -10.44 -7.03
C PRO A 42 6.42 -10.34 -7.43
N LYS A 43 5.58 -9.81 -6.53
CA LYS A 43 4.14 -9.70 -6.71
C LYS A 43 3.72 -8.24 -6.86
N CYS A 44 2.60 -8.02 -7.54
CA CYS A 44 1.94 -6.73 -7.62
C CYS A 44 1.48 -6.28 -6.23
N GLY A 45 1.67 -5.00 -5.90
CA GLY A 45 1.28 -4.45 -4.60
C GLY A 45 -0.24 -4.43 -4.33
N GLN A 46 -1.07 -4.38 -5.38
CA GLN A 46 -2.54 -4.40 -5.25
C GLN A 46 -3.10 -5.79 -5.49
N CYS A 47 -2.96 -6.28 -6.72
CA CYS A 47 -3.63 -7.48 -7.20
C CYS A 47 -2.87 -8.77 -6.80
N LYS A 48 -1.67 -8.67 -6.18
CA LYS A 48 -0.80 -9.80 -5.75
C LYS A 48 -0.40 -10.80 -6.85
N GLU A 49 -0.69 -10.49 -8.10
CA GLU A 49 -0.25 -11.24 -9.28
C GLU A 49 1.27 -11.24 -9.44
N LYS A 50 1.81 -12.28 -10.07
CA LYS A 50 3.25 -12.39 -10.35
C LYS A 50 3.67 -11.34 -11.39
N LEU A 51 4.69 -10.55 -11.07
CA LEU A 51 5.23 -9.54 -11.98
C LEU A 51 6.08 -10.21 -13.07
N LYS A 52 5.61 -10.11 -14.31
CA LYS A 52 6.32 -10.59 -15.51
C LYS A 52 7.53 -9.71 -15.81
N GLY A 53 8.61 -10.31 -16.32
CA GLY A 53 9.84 -9.62 -16.70
C GLY A 53 10.82 -9.33 -15.57
N ILE A 54 10.48 -9.65 -14.30
CA ILE A 54 11.39 -9.46 -13.16
C ILE A 54 11.90 -10.82 -12.69
N ARG A 55 13.23 -10.97 -12.67
CA ARG A 55 13.87 -12.22 -12.24
C ARG A 55 13.63 -12.44 -10.74
N PRO A 56 13.14 -13.62 -10.31
CA PRO A 56 13.03 -13.93 -8.89
C PRO A 56 14.43 -14.09 -8.29
N THR A 57 14.71 -13.34 -7.23
CA THR A 57 15.99 -13.35 -6.51
C THR A 57 15.82 -13.30 -5.01
N ARG A 58 16.84 -13.76 -4.29
CA ARG A 58 17.00 -13.42 -2.88
C ARG A 58 17.43 -11.96 -2.76
N PRO A 59 17.13 -11.28 -1.63
CA PRO A 59 17.55 -9.90 -1.41
C PRO A 59 19.06 -9.69 -1.61
N CYS A 60 19.89 -10.59 -1.07
CA CYS A 60 21.35 -10.53 -1.22
C CYS A 60 21.87 -10.76 -2.65
N GLU A 61 21.10 -11.46 -3.50
CA GLU A 61 21.45 -11.68 -4.90
C GLU A 61 20.93 -10.54 -5.80
N ARG A 62 19.96 -9.75 -5.30
CA ARG A 62 19.33 -8.66 -6.05
C ARG A 62 20.30 -7.53 -6.32
N SER A 63 21.25 -7.23 -5.44
CA SER A 63 22.27 -6.21 -5.69
C SER A 63 23.19 -6.58 -6.86
N ARG A 64 23.53 -7.87 -7.00
CA ARG A 64 24.45 -8.41 -8.01
C ARG A 64 23.89 -8.47 -9.43
N LEU A 65 22.57 -8.34 -9.62
CA LEU A 65 21.97 -8.35 -10.95
C LEU A 65 22.06 -6.98 -11.63
N SER A 66 21.99 -6.97 -12.97
CA SER A 66 21.84 -5.73 -13.74
C SER A 66 20.45 -5.11 -13.57
N LYS A 67 20.31 -3.80 -13.85
CA LYS A 67 19.05 -3.06 -13.68
C LYS A 67 17.93 -3.64 -14.55
N ARG A 68 18.22 -3.99 -15.82
CA ARG A 68 17.27 -4.55 -16.79
C ARG A 68 16.55 -5.82 -16.29
N GLN A 69 17.19 -6.63 -15.44
CA GLN A 69 16.58 -7.85 -14.88
C GLN A 69 15.68 -7.58 -13.66
N LYS A 70 15.73 -6.38 -13.09
CA LYS A 70 15.01 -5.99 -11.86
C LYS A 70 13.77 -5.15 -12.15
N THR A 71 13.73 -4.44 -13.27
CA THR A 71 12.72 -3.42 -13.59
C THR A 71 12.04 -3.70 -14.92
N VAL A 72 10.91 -3.03 -15.14
CA VAL A 72 10.23 -2.94 -16.43
C VAL A 72 10.18 -1.47 -16.83
N ALA A 73 10.34 -1.15 -18.11
CA ALA A 73 10.53 0.23 -18.58
C ALA A 73 9.32 1.17 -18.38
N ARG A 74 8.11 0.63 -18.19
CA ARG A 74 6.89 1.43 -17.97
C ARG A 74 6.85 2.09 -16.58
N THR A 75 5.99 3.09 -16.42
CA THR A 75 5.68 3.71 -15.12
C THR A 75 5.19 2.67 -14.10
N TYR A 76 5.57 2.84 -12.83
CA TYR A 76 5.31 1.86 -11.76
C TYR A 76 5.80 0.42 -12.08
N GLY A 77 6.78 0.30 -12.98
CA GLY A 77 7.41 -0.95 -13.36
C GLY A 77 8.00 -1.69 -12.15
N GLY A 78 7.52 -2.91 -11.93
CA GLY A 78 7.97 -3.74 -10.82
C GLY A 78 7.31 -3.49 -9.47
N VAL A 79 6.34 -2.57 -9.42
CA VAL A 79 5.45 -2.37 -8.28
C VAL A 79 4.03 -2.82 -8.64
N LEU A 80 3.56 -2.42 -9.83
CA LEU A 80 2.21 -2.72 -10.32
C LEU A 80 2.22 -3.63 -11.54
N CYS A 81 1.18 -4.47 -11.66
CA CYS A 81 0.92 -5.19 -12.89
C CYS A 81 0.28 -4.25 -13.94
N HIS A 82 0.26 -4.71 -15.19
CA HIS A 82 -0.24 -3.93 -16.32
C HIS A 82 -1.74 -3.63 -16.20
N GLY A 83 -2.54 -4.56 -15.65
CA GLY A 83 -3.97 -4.36 -15.37
C GLY A 83 -4.22 -3.23 -14.38
N CYS A 84 -3.72 -3.36 -13.13
CA CYS A 84 -3.95 -2.33 -12.12
C CYS A 84 -3.29 -0.96 -12.49
N LEU A 85 -2.27 -0.93 -13.37
CA LEU A 85 -1.72 0.32 -13.92
C LEU A 85 -2.71 1.00 -14.87
N ARG A 86 -3.26 0.26 -15.85
CA ARG A 86 -4.27 0.79 -16.78
C ARG A 86 -5.47 1.36 -16.03
N GLU A 87 -5.98 0.63 -15.04
CA GLU A 87 -7.07 1.09 -14.19
C GLU A 87 -6.73 2.40 -13.46
N ARG A 88 -5.50 2.55 -12.95
CA ARG A 88 -5.08 3.79 -12.29
C ARG A 88 -5.02 4.97 -13.24
N ILE A 89 -4.50 4.79 -14.44
CA ILE A 89 -4.44 5.87 -15.44
C ILE A 89 -5.86 6.32 -15.80
N VAL A 90 -6.74 5.37 -16.13
CA VAL A 90 -8.12 5.67 -16.52
C VAL A 90 -8.90 6.31 -15.36
N ARG A 91 -8.77 5.77 -14.14
CA ARG A 91 -9.45 6.36 -12.97
C ARG A 91 -8.94 7.76 -12.65
N ALA A 92 -7.64 8.01 -12.71
CA ALA A 92 -7.08 9.34 -12.48
C ALA A 92 -7.65 10.35 -13.49
N PHE A 93 -7.59 10.01 -14.77
CA PHE A 93 -8.13 10.84 -15.84
C PHE A 93 -9.62 11.15 -15.66
N LEU A 94 -10.47 10.13 -15.50
CA LEU A 94 -11.91 10.33 -15.35
C LEU A 94 -12.29 11.13 -14.11
N ILE A 95 -11.58 10.94 -12.99
CA ILE A 95 -11.81 11.71 -11.77
C ILE A 95 -11.43 13.18 -11.97
N GLU A 96 -10.33 13.46 -12.67
CA GLU A 96 -9.91 14.82 -12.99
C GLU A 96 -10.90 15.51 -13.93
N GLU A 97 -11.34 14.84 -14.99
CA GLU A 97 -12.38 15.35 -15.90
C GLU A 97 -13.68 15.66 -15.15
N GLN A 98 -14.15 14.75 -14.31
CA GLN A 98 -15.35 14.99 -13.50
C GLN A 98 -15.18 16.15 -12.52
N LYS A 99 -13.99 16.36 -11.96
CA LYS A 99 -13.70 17.50 -11.08
C LYS A 99 -13.76 18.82 -11.85
N ILE A 100 -13.18 18.87 -13.06
CA ILE A 100 -13.21 20.07 -13.91
C ILE A 100 -14.67 20.40 -14.30
N VAL A 101 -15.44 19.41 -14.75
CA VAL A 101 -16.85 19.60 -15.10
C VAL A 101 -17.67 20.10 -13.91
N LYS A 102 -17.44 19.55 -12.71
CA LYS A 102 -18.11 20.00 -11.49
C LYS A 102 -17.73 21.45 -11.14
N ALA A 103 -16.45 21.81 -11.25
CA ALA A 103 -15.99 23.16 -11.02
C ALA A 103 -16.65 24.16 -11.98
N LEU A 104 -16.64 23.88 -13.29
CA LEU A 104 -17.27 24.74 -14.31
C LEU A 104 -18.79 24.89 -14.10
N LYS A 105 -19.49 23.80 -13.77
CA LYS A 105 -20.92 23.86 -13.43
C LYS A 105 -21.17 24.75 -12.21
N SER A 106 -20.39 24.57 -11.14
CA SER A 106 -20.52 25.39 -9.93
C SER A 106 -20.26 26.88 -10.21
N GLN A 107 -19.26 27.22 -11.03
CA GLN A 107 -18.95 28.59 -11.43
C GLN A 107 -20.09 29.20 -12.24
N ARG A 108 -20.65 28.46 -13.21
CA ARG A 108 -21.80 28.92 -13.99
C ARG A 108 -23.04 29.13 -13.12
N GLU A 109 -23.34 28.22 -12.20
CA GLU A 109 -24.46 28.37 -11.26
C GLU A 109 -24.29 29.59 -10.33
N MET A 110 -23.05 29.89 -9.93
CA MET A 110 -22.73 31.11 -9.16
C MET A 110 -22.93 32.38 -10.00
N MET A 111 -22.63 32.35 -11.30
CA MET A 111 -22.85 33.50 -12.21
C MET A 111 -24.32 33.69 -12.58
N VAL A 112 -25.08 32.60 -12.77
CA VAL A 112 -26.47 32.64 -13.26
C VAL A 112 -27.48 32.94 -12.16
N LYS A 113 -27.21 32.61 -10.89
CA LYS A 113 -28.06 33.07 -9.78
C LYS A 113 -27.86 34.58 -9.65
N PRO A 114 -28.84 35.43 -10.00
CA PRO A 114 -28.69 36.87 -9.81
C PRO A 114 -28.51 37.12 -8.31
N VAL A 115 -27.48 37.89 -7.96
CA VAL A 115 -27.36 38.50 -6.65
C VAL A 115 -28.66 39.27 -6.43
N LYS A 116 -29.56 38.73 -5.59
CA LYS A 116 -30.71 39.51 -5.11
C LYS A 116 -30.12 40.77 -4.48
N PRO A 117 -30.47 41.98 -4.92
CA PRO A 117 -29.99 43.18 -4.26
C PRO A 117 -30.53 43.16 -2.83
N VAL A 118 -29.63 43.03 -1.85
CA VAL A 118 -29.98 43.20 -0.45
C VAL A 118 -30.33 44.67 -0.29
N LYS A 119 -31.64 44.97 -0.19
CA LYS A 119 -32.11 46.33 0.11
C LYS A 119 -31.51 46.76 1.45
N ALA A 120 -30.69 47.80 1.40
CA ALA A 120 -30.34 48.61 2.56
C ALA A 120 -31.60 49.30 3.08
N VAL A 121 -32.02 49.01 4.31
CA VAL A 121 -32.84 49.92 5.12
C VAL A 121 -32.40 49.80 6.57
N GLU A 122 -31.62 50.77 7.02
CA GLU A 122 -31.46 51.10 8.45
C GLU A 122 -32.54 52.10 8.88
N LYS A 123 -33.28 51.82 9.96
CA LYS A 123 -33.40 52.63 11.22
C LYS A 123 -34.73 52.44 11.98
N LYS A 124 -34.58 51.99 13.25
CA LYS A 124 -35.20 52.41 14.55
C LYS A 124 -36.75 52.41 14.68
N GLN A 125 -37.40 51.96 15.78
CA GLN A 125 -37.21 52.25 17.22
C GLN A 125 -37.88 51.14 18.11
N SER A 126 -37.24 50.63 19.19
CA SER A 126 -37.51 50.84 20.66
C SER A 126 -38.82 50.21 21.21
N LYS A 127 -38.95 49.49 22.35
CA LYS A 127 -38.41 49.62 23.73
C LYS A 127 -38.61 48.33 24.58
N THR A 128 -37.60 48.02 25.41
CA THR A 128 -37.52 47.50 26.80
C THR A 128 -38.64 46.67 27.49
N ALA A 129 -38.23 45.56 28.13
CA ALA A 129 -38.44 45.28 29.57
C ALA A 129 -37.42 44.23 30.09
N GLY A 130 -36.76 44.51 31.23
CA GLY A 130 -35.89 43.60 32.00
C GLY A 130 -36.71 42.58 32.83
N ALA A 131 -36.17 41.67 33.64
CA ALA A 131 -34.83 41.47 34.19
C ALA A 131 -34.68 40.03 34.76
N ALA A 132 -33.42 39.60 34.91
CA ALA A 132 -32.85 38.69 35.93
C ALA A 132 -33.28 37.21 36.04
N LYS A 133 -32.31 36.28 35.90
CA LYS A 133 -31.67 35.56 37.03
C LYS A 133 -30.65 34.47 36.60
N THR A 134 -29.42 34.63 37.09
CA THR A 134 -28.45 33.66 37.67
C THR A 134 -28.08 32.31 37.00
N ALA A 135 -26.80 32.23 36.65
CA ALA A 135 -25.81 31.16 36.87
C ALA A 135 -26.25 29.71 37.19
N SER A 136 -25.76 28.76 36.38
CA SER A 136 -25.07 27.56 36.90
C SER A 136 -24.18 26.91 35.83
N LYS A 137 -23.04 26.39 36.31
CA LYS A 137 -21.97 25.70 35.58
C LYS A 137 -22.44 24.34 35.05
N SER A 138 -21.86 23.88 33.93
CA SER A 138 -21.08 22.63 33.97
C SER A 138 -20.34 22.38 32.65
N ALA A 139 -19.05 22.11 32.83
CA ALA A 139 -18.15 21.59 31.82
C ALA A 139 -18.51 20.14 31.49
N THR A 140 -18.29 19.74 30.23
CA THR A 140 -17.84 18.38 29.94
C THR A 140 -16.99 18.38 28.67
N LYS A 141 -15.67 18.34 28.88
CA LYS A 141 -14.71 17.82 27.92
C LYS A 141 -14.99 16.32 27.72
N LYS A 142 -15.12 15.94 26.45
CA LYS A 142 -14.80 14.67 25.77
C LYS A 142 -14.12 13.57 26.61
N PRO A 143 -14.30 12.30 26.21
CA PRO A 143 -13.08 11.55 25.91
C PRO A 143 -13.12 10.75 24.61
N ALA A 144 -11.96 10.76 23.95
CA ALA A 144 -11.55 9.83 22.94
C ALA A 144 -11.53 8.39 23.47
N GLN A 145 -11.93 7.43 22.65
CA GLN A 145 -11.79 6.01 22.94
C GLN A 145 -10.31 5.61 22.87
N LYS A 146 -9.75 5.22 24.02
CA LYS A 146 -8.51 4.44 24.11
C LYS A 146 -8.86 2.96 23.95
N SER A 147 -8.25 2.31 22.96
CA SER A 147 -8.13 0.85 22.91
C SER A 147 -6.91 0.40 23.72
N THR A 148 -7.16 -0.16 24.89
CA THR A 148 -6.24 -1.06 25.61
C THR A 148 -7.06 -2.31 25.90
N GLY A 149 -6.66 -3.55 25.63
CA GLY A 149 -5.37 -4.17 25.34
C GLY A 149 -5.48 -5.61 25.86
N LYS A 150 -4.75 -6.57 25.28
CA LYS A 150 -4.06 -7.65 26.04
C LYS A 150 -3.52 -8.74 25.12
N THR A 151 -2.21 -8.87 25.24
CA THR A 151 -1.35 -10.04 25.11
C THR A 151 -1.96 -11.33 25.70
N LYS A 152 -1.85 -12.46 24.98
CA LYS A 152 -1.40 -13.79 25.47
C LYS A 152 -1.61 -14.89 24.42
N LYS A 153 -0.53 -15.34 23.78
CA LYS A 153 -0.01 -16.74 23.73
C LYS A 153 1.19 -16.80 22.79
#